data_AF-A0A7K2HXS7-F1
#
_entry.id   AF-A0A7K2HXS7-F1
#
_cell.length_a   1.000
_cell.length_b   1.000
_cell.length_c   1.000
_cell.angle_alpha   90.00
_cell.angle_beta   90.00
_cell.angle_gamma   90.00
#
_symmetry.space_group_name_H-M   'P 1'
#
loop_
_entity.id
_entity.type
_entity.pdbx_description
1 polymer ?
#
loop_
_entity_poly.entity_id
_entity_poly.type
_entity_poly.pdbx_seq_one_letter_code
_entity_poly.pdbx_strand_id
1 'polypeptide(L)'
;MRHLLFPRNPTRGTCSSFLVLRILTVKIPATESRDRVTAPPSGTDIEPLRDRKDGARYFEAGYRVRTGDVDQEMRVRLDAVARYLQDVANDNIEATDYGASDPFWIVRRTVIDVIRPFSWPAAVTAQRWCGALSTRWTNMRVRLTADHETNRFNPEERAPGLIETEAFWINVNNQGMPSRITDEMFEMLSEMTDEHRLRWKSMNPDKAPDPSSIELEDREHVLRITDFDPFKHLNNAAYLEAIEDELVDHPDLVDGPHRAVIEYLRPIVPGVRITLRRVREPERLLVWMQIPGDDGTPVVAATVSVSKLNR
;
A
#
# COMPACT_ATOMS: atom_id res chain seq x y z
N MET A 1 33.66 -28.45 -22.35
CA MET A 1 32.84 -27.65 -23.27
C MET A 1 32.05 -28.58 -24.17
N ARG A 2 30.76 -28.80 -23.89
CA ARG A 2 29.84 -29.53 -24.76
C ARG A 2 28.68 -28.60 -25.09
N HIS A 3 28.64 -28.14 -26.33
CA HIS A 3 27.49 -27.46 -26.92
C HIS A 3 26.42 -28.51 -27.24
N LEU A 4 25.20 -28.29 -26.74
CA LEU A 4 24.00 -29.00 -27.20
C LEU A 4 23.03 -27.96 -27.77
N LEU A 5 22.81 -28.08 -29.08
CA LEU A 5 21.83 -27.37 -29.88
C LEU A 5 20.43 -27.88 -29.52
N PHE A 6 19.49 -26.98 -29.26
CA PHE A 6 18.05 -27.27 -29.23
C PHE A 6 17.41 -26.89 -30.57
N PRO A 7 16.47 -27.69 -31.11
CA PRO A 7 15.82 -27.41 -32.38
C PRO A 7 14.74 -26.33 -32.24
N ARG A 8 14.63 -25.46 -33.26
CA ARG A 8 13.49 -24.58 -33.50
C ARG A 8 12.37 -25.35 -34.21
N ASN A 9 11.14 -25.26 -33.72
CA ASN A 9 9.96 -25.04 -34.57
C ASN A 9 8.75 -24.57 -33.72
N PRO A 10 7.74 -23.92 -34.34
CA PRO A 10 6.97 -22.85 -33.74
C PRO A 10 5.51 -23.25 -33.51
N THR A 11 4.97 -22.85 -32.37
CA THR A 11 3.52 -22.70 -32.24
C THR A 11 3.28 -21.29 -31.70
N ARG A 12 2.59 -20.50 -32.53
CA ARG A 12 2.01 -19.21 -32.17
C ARG A 12 0.99 -19.45 -31.05
N GLY A 13 1.46 -19.41 -29.81
CA GLY A 13 0.63 -19.13 -28.65
C GLY A 13 0.40 -17.63 -28.59
N THR A 14 -0.85 -17.23 -28.60
CA THR A 14 -1.32 -15.88 -28.32
C THR A 14 -0.55 -15.28 -27.14
N CYS A 15 0.10 -14.14 -27.38
CA CYS A 15 0.80 -13.37 -26.37
C CYS A 15 -0.20 -13.04 -25.26
N SER A 16 -0.04 -13.68 -24.10
CA SER A 16 -0.89 -13.45 -22.93
C SER A 16 -0.79 -11.98 -22.56
N SER A 17 -1.92 -11.29 -22.61
CA SER A 17 -2.06 -9.87 -22.33
C SER A 17 -1.60 -9.58 -20.90
N PHE A 18 -0.46 -8.91 -20.74
CA PHE A 18 -0.03 -8.37 -19.45
C PHE A 18 -1.00 -7.28 -19.01
N LEU A 19 -1.96 -7.63 -18.15
CA LEU A 19 -2.90 -6.70 -17.53
C LEU A 19 -2.27 -6.12 -16.26
N VAL A 20 -1.27 -5.26 -16.44
CA VAL A 20 -0.72 -4.49 -15.31
C VAL A 20 -1.76 -3.46 -14.89
N LEU A 21 -2.10 -3.42 -13.60
CA LEU A 21 -2.91 -2.36 -13.00
C LEU A 21 -2.34 -1.00 -13.45
N ARG A 22 -3.02 -0.33 -14.39
CA ARG A 22 -2.47 0.86 -15.03
C ARG A 22 -2.68 2.06 -14.12
N ILE A 23 -1.64 2.44 -13.37
CA ILE A 23 -1.62 3.69 -12.61
C ILE A 23 -1.34 4.83 -13.61
N LEU A 24 -2.41 5.48 -14.07
CA LEU A 24 -2.32 6.67 -14.92
C LEU A 24 -1.94 7.91 -14.10
N THR A 25 -1.17 8.81 -14.71
CA THR A 25 -0.84 10.12 -14.15
C THR A 25 -2.10 10.97 -14.09
N VAL A 26 -2.52 11.38 -12.89
CA VAL A 26 -3.65 12.31 -12.74
C VAL A 26 -3.29 13.40 -11.75
N LYS A 27 -3.30 14.66 -12.21
CA LYS A 27 -3.62 15.79 -11.34
C LYS A 27 -5.12 15.66 -11.01
N ILE A 28 -5.45 14.93 -9.94
CA ILE A 28 -6.82 14.91 -9.43
C ILE A 28 -7.05 16.33 -8.88
N PRO A 29 -8.03 17.10 -9.40
CA PRO A 29 -8.34 18.40 -8.83
C PRO A 29 -8.73 18.18 -7.37
N ALA A 30 -8.05 18.91 -6.47
CA ALA A 30 -8.43 18.94 -5.07
C ALA A 30 -9.91 19.36 -5.02
N THR A 31 -10.78 18.43 -4.69
CA THR A 31 -12.15 18.78 -4.37
C THR A 31 -12.06 19.51 -3.04
N GLU A 32 -12.38 20.80 -3.02
CA GLU A 32 -12.60 21.53 -1.77
C GLU A 32 -13.74 20.83 -1.03
N SER A 33 -13.40 19.85 -0.20
CA SER A 33 -14.30 19.37 0.85
C SER A 33 -14.43 20.54 1.82
N ARG A 34 -15.60 21.18 1.80
CA ARG A 34 -16.04 22.14 2.83
C ARG A 34 -16.53 21.41 4.07
N ASP A 35 -15.89 20.31 4.45
CA ASP A 35 -16.14 19.68 5.74
C ASP A 35 -15.22 20.34 6.75
N ARG A 36 -15.79 20.78 7.88
CA ARG A 36 -15.04 21.34 9.00
C ARG A 36 -13.90 20.37 9.33
N VAL A 37 -12.66 20.84 9.15
CA VAL A 37 -11.45 20.14 9.58
C VAL A 37 -11.47 20.10 11.10
N THR A 38 -12.09 19.07 11.66
CA THR A 38 -11.74 18.61 13.00
C THR A 38 -10.34 18.05 12.90
N ALA A 39 -9.43 18.51 13.76
CA ALA A 39 -8.10 17.92 13.88
C ALA A 39 -8.22 16.38 13.90
N PRO A 40 -7.40 15.63 13.15
CA PRO A 40 -7.39 14.18 13.27
C PRO A 40 -7.18 13.84 14.75
N PRO A 41 -7.89 12.83 15.29
CA PRO A 41 -7.84 12.54 16.70
C PRO A 41 -6.38 12.41 17.13
N SER A 42 -5.96 13.27 18.05
CA SER A 42 -4.76 13.09 18.85
C SER A 42 -5.06 11.94 19.81
N GLY A 43 -4.90 10.70 19.35
CA GLY A 43 -5.29 9.54 20.13
C GLY A 43 -4.85 8.22 19.53
N THR A 44 -4.24 7.41 20.37
CA THR A 44 -3.91 5.98 20.23
C THR A 44 -5.15 5.08 20.18
N ASP A 45 -6.36 5.64 20.13
CA ASP A 45 -7.63 4.92 20.04
C ASP A 45 -7.91 4.56 18.57
N ILE A 46 -7.12 3.61 18.09
CA ILE A 46 -7.11 3.18 16.71
C ILE A 46 -8.11 2.03 16.55
N GLU A 47 -9.26 2.30 15.93
CA GLU A 47 -10.26 1.27 15.65
C GLU A 47 -9.63 0.14 14.80
N PRO A 48 -9.75 -1.13 15.24
CA PRO A 48 -9.33 -2.28 14.45
C PRO A 48 -10.06 -2.36 13.12
N LEU A 49 -9.36 -2.82 12.09
CA LEU A 49 -9.99 -3.09 10.81
C LEU A 49 -11.00 -4.25 10.95
N ARG A 50 -12.23 -4.07 10.43
CA ARG A 50 -13.34 -5.03 10.58
C ARG A 50 -13.00 -6.41 10.00
N ASP A 51 -13.54 -7.49 10.56
CA ASP A 51 -13.35 -8.81 9.95
C ASP A 51 -14.10 -8.92 8.61
N ARG A 52 -13.75 -9.93 7.81
CA ARG A 52 -14.51 -10.29 6.62
C ARG A 52 -15.93 -10.69 7.03
N LYS A 53 -16.93 -10.32 6.23
CA LYS A 53 -18.30 -10.78 6.39
C LYS A 53 -18.36 -12.31 6.36
N ASP A 54 -19.11 -12.91 7.29
CA ASP A 54 -19.28 -14.36 7.34
C ASP A 54 -19.86 -14.89 6.02
N GLY A 55 -19.22 -15.94 5.48
CA GLY A 55 -19.61 -16.54 4.20
C GLY A 55 -19.28 -15.72 2.95
N ALA A 56 -18.71 -14.51 3.09
CA ALA A 56 -18.30 -13.71 1.93
C ALA A 56 -17.19 -14.41 1.14
N ARG A 57 -17.27 -14.28 -0.19
CA ARG A 57 -16.21 -14.71 -1.10
C ARG A 57 -14.93 -13.91 -0.87
N TYR A 58 -13.81 -14.54 -1.17
CA TYR A 58 -12.49 -13.93 -1.16
C TYR A 58 -11.59 -14.66 -2.15
N PHE A 59 -10.54 -13.98 -2.59
CA PHE A 59 -9.43 -14.56 -3.34
C PHE A 59 -8.31 -14.93 -2.37
N GLU A 60 -7.62 -16.04 -2.63
CA GLU A 60 -6.50 -16.49 -1.81
C GLU A 60 -5.28 -16.82 -2.68
N ALA A 61 -4.10 -16.37 -2.23
CA ALA A 61 -2.82 -16.68 -2.84
C ALA A 61 -1.75 -16.93 -1.76
N GLY A 62 -0.70 -17.67 -2.14
CA GLY A 62 0.42 -18.02 -1.26
C GLY A 62 1.73 -17.37 -1.71
N TYR A 63 2.45 -16.78 -0.76
CA TYR A 63 3.78 -16.19 -0.93
C TYR A 63 4.77 -16.77 0.09
N ARG A 64 6.01 -16.30 0.06
CA ARG A 64 7.02 -16.64 1.07
C ARG A 64 7.83 -15.42 1.42
N VAL A 65 8.16 -15.26 2.69
CA VAL A 65 9.13 -14.28 3.13
C VAL A 65 10.50 -14.65 2.57
N ARG A 66 11.12 -13.73 1.84
CA ARG A 66 12.47 -13.82 1.28
C ARG A 66 13.39 -12.82 1.95
N THR A 67 14.69 -12.96 1.70
CA THR A 67 15.73 -12.11 2.28
C THR A 67 15.62 -10.65 1.83
N GLY A 68 15.00 -10.38 0.66
CA GLY A 68 14.75 -9.02 0.20
C GLY A 68 13.57 -8.33 0.90
N ASP A 69 12.76 -9.08 1.64
CA ASP A 69 11.53 -8.58 2.27
C ASP A 69 11.76 -8.06 3.69
N VAL A 70 12.93 -8.32 4.26
CA VAL A 70 13.20 -8.12 5.68
C VAL A 70 14.28 -7.08 5.97
N ASP A 71 14.22 -6.50 7.16
CA ASP A 71 15.24 -5.61 7.71
C ASP A 71 16.42 -6.38 8.35
N GLN A 72 17.29 -5.66 9.07
CA GLN A 72 18.50 -6.21 9.69
C GLN A 72 18.16 -7.15 10.86
N GLU A 73 16.97 -7.00 11.43
CA GLU A 73 16.38 -7.81 12.50
C GLU A 73 15.52 -8.96 11.95
N MET A 74 15.50 -9.14 10.63
CA MET A 74 14.74 -10.15 9.90
C MET A 74 13.21 -10.00 10.00
N ARG A 75 12.71 -8.84 10.43
CA ARG A 75 11.28 -8.48 10.40
C ARG A 75 10.90 -8.08 8.98
N VAL A 76 9.73 -8.51 8.51
CA VAL A 76 9.19 -8.07 7.22
C VAL A 76 8.88 -6.58 7.27
N ARG A 77 9.45 -5.85 6.31
CA ARG A 77 9.31 -4.40 6.18
C ARG A 77 7.95 -4.02 5.58
N LEU A 78 7.49 -2.81 5.88
CA LEU A 78 6.24 -2.23 5.36
C LEU A 78 6.24 -2.13 3.84
N ASP A 79 7.37 -1.82 3.20
CA ASP A 79 7.50 -1.84 1.74
C ASP A 79 7.29 -3.24 1.17
N ALA A 80 7.78 -4.29 1.85
CA ALA A 80 7.55 -5.67 1.45
C ALA A 80 6.09 -6.10 1.65
N VAL A 81 5.43 -5.65 2.72
CA VAL A 81 3.98 -5.82 2.88
C VAL A 81 3.25 -5.20 1.68
N ALA A 82 3.59 -3.98 1.27
CA ALA A 82 2.99 -3.35 0.10
C ALA A 82 3.24 -4.10 -1.20
N ARG A 83 4.40 -4.76 -1.37
CA ARG A 83 4.63 -5.66 -2.52
C ARG A 83 3.69 -6.87 -2.50
N TYR A 84 3.51 -7.54 -1.37
CA TYR A 84 2.51 -8.62 -1.27
C TYR A 84 1.09 -8.15 -1.60
N LEU A 85 0.72 -6.93 -1.18
CA LEU A 85 -0.58 -6.34 -1.51
C LEU A 85 -0.74 -6.07 -3.02
N GLN A 86 0.33 -5.65 -3.70
CA GLN A 86 0.33 -5.49 -5.15
C GLN A 86 0.20 -6.83 -5.86
N ASP A 87 0.98 -7.82 -5.44
CA ASP A 87 0.99 -9.15 -6.03
C ASP A 87 -0.39 -9.81 -5.91
N VAL A 88 -1.00 -9.84 -4.71
CA VAL A 88 -2.33 -10.44 -4.53
C VAL A 88 -3.44 -9.66 -5.24
N ALA A 89 -3.28 -8.35 -5.44
CA ALA A 89 -4.21 -7.57 -6.23
C ALA A 89 -4.12 -7.92 -7.73
N ASN A 90 -2.91 -8.10 -8.24
CA ASN A 90 -2.66 -8.50 -9.64
C ASN A 90 -3.12 -9.96 -9.87
N ASP A 91 -2.74 -10.89 -8.99
CA ASP A 91 -3.16 -12.29 -9.08
C ASP A 91 -4.70 -12.40 -9.02
N ASN A 92 -5.35 -11.60 -8.17
CA ASN A 92 -6.81 -11.61 -8.09
C ASN A 92 -7.45 -11.09 -9.38
N ILE A 93 -6.97 -9.97 -9.96
CA ILE A 93 -7.61 -9.43 -11.17
C ILE A 93 -7.40 -10.39 -12.36
N GLU A 94 -6.23 -11.03 -12.47
CA GLU A 94 -5.94 -12.05 -13.48
C GLU A 94 -6.82 -13.29 -13.34
N ALA A 95 -7.20 -13.65 -12.11
CA ALA A 95 -8.11 -14.76 -11.83
C ALA A 95 -9.60 -14.42 -12.05
N THR A 96 -9.94 -13.18 -12.44
CA THR A 96 -11.33 -12.76 -12.71
C THR A 96 -11.55 -12.47 -14.19
N ASP A 97 -12.76 -12.76 -14.68
CA ASP A 97 -13.17 -12.41 -16.05
C ASP A 97 -13.33 -10.87 -16.26
N TYR A 98 -13.27 -10.09 -15.17
CA TYR A 98 -13.54 -8.65 -15.14
C TYR A 98 -12.29 -7.78 -15.29
N GLY A 99 -11.10 -8.36 -15.44
CA GLY A 99 -9.87 -7.59 -15.67
C GLY A 99 -9.92 -6.69 -16.91
N ALA A 100 -10.74 -7.05 -17.90
CA ALA A 100 -10.90 -6.27 -19.12
C ALA A 100 -11.90 -5.08 -19.00
N SER A 101 -12.85 -5.12 -18.05
CA SER A 101 -13.95 -4.14 -17.97
C SER A 101 -13.54 -2.86 -17.23
N ASP A 102 -12.84 -3.01 -16.11
CA ASP A 102 -12.39 -1.91 -15.24
C ASP A 102 -10.88 -2.01 -15.01
N PRO A 103 -10.04 -1.75 -16.03
CA PRO A 103 -8.61 -2.08 -15.96
C PRO A 103 -7.75 -1.03 -15.23
N PHE A 104 -8.31 0.14 -14.88
CA PHE A 104 -7.55 1.25 -14.29
C PHE A 104 -8.01 1.55 -12.87
N TRP A 105 -7.12 1.30 -11.92
CA TRP A 105 -7.36 1.57 -10.51
C TRP A 105 -6.19 2.33 -9.89
N ILE A 106 -6.52 3.33 -9.08
CA ILE A 106 -5.55 4.12 -8.32
C ILE A 106 -5.79 3.88 -6.84
N VAL A 107 -4.73 3.49 -6.11
CA VAL A 107 -4.77 3.46 -4.65
C VAL A 107 -4.61 4.88 -4.11
N ARG A 108 -5.54 5.29 -3.24
CA ARG A 108 -5.52 6.61 -2.60
C ARG A 108 -5.05 6.56 -1.15
N ARG A 109 -5.27 5.44 -0.47
CA ARG A 109 -4.80 5.18 0.88
C ARG A 109 -4.52 3.70 1.08
N THR A 110 -3.50 3.37 1.85
CA THR A 110 -3.27 2.03 2.41
C THR A 110 -3.12 2.12 3.93
N VAL A 111 -3.88 1.31 4.65
CA VAL A 111 -3.76 1.07 6.09
C VAL A 111 -3.18 -0.33 6.27
N ILE A 112 -2.13 -0.45 7.09
CA ILE A 112 -1.45 -1.70 7.42
C ILE A 112 -1.40 -1.82 8.94
N ASP A 113 -2.20 -2.73 9.50
CA ASP A 113 -2.13 -3.14 10.89
C ASP A 113 -1.22 -4.36 10.99
N VAL A 114 -0.01 -4.14 11.47
CA VAL A 114 0.87 -5.24 11.89
C VAL A 114 0.47 -5.63 13.30
N ILE A 115 -0.32 -6.69 13.42
CA ILE A 115 -0.85 -7.17 14.71
C ILE A 115 0.15 -8.11 15.38
N ARG A 116 0.68 -9.05 14.59
CA ARG A 116 1.80 -9.92 14.97
C ARG A 116 2.81 -9.87 13.82
N PRO A 117 3.98 -9.23 14.00
CA PRO A 117 4.96 -9.05 12.94
C PRO A 117 5.34 -10.35 12.26
N PHE A 118 5.63 -10.26 10.97
CA PHE A 118 6.20 -11.36 10.21
C PHE A 118 7.72 -11.27 10.29
N SER A 119 8.39 -12.41 10.26
CA SER A 119 9.84 -12.50 10.21
C SER A 119 10.30 -13.63 9.31
N TRP A 120 11.49 -13.52 8.73
CA TRP A 120 12.01 -14.55 7.84
C TRP A 120 12.46 -15.80 8.61
N PRO A 121 12.39 -17.01 8.05
CA PRO A 121 11.54 -17.42 6.94
C PRO A 121 10.11 -17.69 7.39
N ALA A 122 9.16 -17.51 6.48
CA ALA A 122 7.76 -17.91 6.70
C ALA A 122 7.06 -18.17 5.36
N ALA A 123 6.05 -19.05 5.38
CA ALA A 123 5.04 -19.13 4.35
C ALA A 123 3.95 -18.09 4.63
N VAL A 124 3.51 -17.35 3.62
CA VAL A 124 2.50 -16.29 3.76
C VAL A 124 1.25 -16.68 2.98
N THR A 125 0.09 -16.55 3.62
CA THR A 125 -1.21 -16.67 2.96
C THR A 125 -1.87 -15.31 2.90
N ALA A 126 -2.28 -14.88 1.71
CA ALA A 126 -2.97 -13.62 1.49
C ALA A 126 -4.43 -13.88 1.08
N GLN A 127 -5.38 -13.38 1.86
CA GLN A 127 -6.80 -13.45 1.56
C GLN A 127 -7.31 -12.04 1.23
N ARG A 128 -7.84 -11.84 0.02
CA ARG A 128 -8.30 -10.54 -0.50
C ARG A 128 -9.81 -10.52 -0.73
N TRP A 129 -10.49 -9.47 -0.28
CA TRP A 129 -11.93 -9.27 -0.51
C TRP A 129 -12.31 -7.78 -0.56
N CYS A 130 -13.52 -7.47 -1.04
CA CYS A 130 -14.08 -6.12 -0.96
C CYS A 130 -14.68 -5.89 0.44
N GLY A 131 -14.18 -4.90 1.19
CA GLY A 131 -14.64 -4.56 2.53
C GLY A 131 -15.76 -3.52 2.55
N ALA A 132 -15.80 -2.62 1.56
CA ALA A 132 -16.84 -1.62 1.38
C ALA A 132 -16.74 -1.04 -0.04
N LEU A 133 -17.81 -0.52 -0.61
CA LEU A 133 -17.77 0.11 -1.92
C LEU A 133 -18.76 1.26 -2.08
N SER A 134 -18.60 2.01 -3.16
CA SER A 134 -19.61 2.90 -3.73
C SER A 134 -19.48 2.87 -5.25
N THR A 135 -20.16 3.79 -5.94
CA THR A 135 -20.26 3.76 -7.41
C THR A 135 -18.94 3.93 -8.17
N ARG A 136 -17.87 4.42 -7.54
CA ARG A 136 -16.59 4.78 -8.19
C ARG A 136 -15.34 4.32 -7.43
N TRP A 137 -15.51 3.75 -6.24
CA TRP A 137 -14.40 3.39 -5.36
C TRP A 137 -14.76 2.23 -4.45
N THR A 138 -13.74 1.55 -3.98
CA THR A 138 -13.84 0.39 -3.08
C THR A 138 -12.74 0.44 -2.03
N ASN A 139 -13.03 -0.09 -0.85
CA ASN A 139 -12.03 -0.51 0.11
C ASN A 139 -11.77 -1.98 -0.12
N MET A 140 -10.58 -2.31 -0.62
CA MET A 140 -10.13 -3.71 -0.70
C MET A 140 -9.40 -4.06 0.59
N ARG A 141 -9.76 -5.19 1.16
CA ARG A 141 -9.13 -5.75 2.35
C ARG A 141 -8.21 -6.88 1.97
N VAL A 142 -7.08 -6.97 2.65
CA VAL A 142 -6.22 -8.15 2.61
C VAL A 142 -5.82 -8.53 4.03
N ARG A 143 -6.12 -9.77 4.42
CA ARG A 143 -5.53 -10.42 5.59
C ARG A 143 -4.32 -11.21 5.12
N LEU A 144 -3.18 -10.94 5.73
CA LEU A 144 -1.98 -11.75 5.59
C LEU A 144 -1.78 -12.55 6.88
N THR A 145 -1.58 -13.86 6.76
CA THR A 145 -1.09 -14.71 7.85
C THR A 145 0.25 -15.30 7.48
N ALA A 146 1.11 -15.49 8.48
CA ALA A 146 2.41 -16.11 8.27
C ALA A 146 2.62 -17.32 9.18
N ASP A 147 2.96 -18.44 8.58
CA ASP A 147 3.44 -19.64 9.28
C ASP A 147 4.97 -19.56 9.29
N HIS A 148 5.52 -19.14 10.44
CA HIS A 148 6.96 -18.99 10.62
C HIS A 148 7.65 -20.36 10.57
N GLU A 149 8.70 -20.44 9.76
CA GLU A 149 9.52 -21.64 9.60
C GLU A 149 10.85 -21.46 10.36
N THR A 150 11.50 -22.55 10.77
CA THR A 150 12.84 -22.46 11.38
C THR A 150 13.95 -22.60 10.36
N ASN A 151 15.09 -21.94 10.56
CA ASN A 151 16.32 -22.21 9.83
C ASN A 151 17.57 -21.94 10.69
N ARG A 152 18.77 -21.98 10.09
CA ARG A 152 20.03 -21.76 10.83
C ARG A 152 20.15 -20.35 11.46
N PHE A 153 19.47 -19.35 10.91
CA PHE A 153 19.54 -17.97 11.37
C PHE A 153 18.40 -17.63 12.34
N ASN A 154 17.25 -18.28 12.20
CA ASN A 154 16.11 -18.23 13.12
C ASN A 154 15.69 -19.66 13.51
N PRO A 155 16.39 -20.29 14.47
CA PRO A 155 16.20 -21.70 14.80
C PRO A 155 15.00 -21.96 15.72
N GLU A 156 14.51 -20.93 16.41
CA GLU A 156 13.43 -21.05 17.38
C GLU A 156 12.06 -21.05 16.70
N GLU A 157 11.15 -21.86 17.22
CA GLU A 157 9.74 -21.81 16.83
C GLU A 157 9.14 -20.46 17.21
N ARG A 158 8.34 -19.89 16.30
CA ARG A 158 7.73 -18.58 16.46
C ARG A 158 6.23 -18.67 16.26
N ALA A 159 5.48 -17.87 17.00
CA ALA A 159 4.03 -17.81 16.86
C ALA A 159 3.64 -17.34 15.44
N PRO A 160 2.48 -17.73 14.90
CA PRO A 160 2.03 -17.26 13.59
C PRO A 160 1.93 -15.73 13.52
N GLY A 161 2.25 -15.16 12.38
CA GLY A 161 2.08 -13.74 12.10
C GLY A 161 0.65 -13.40 11.71
N LEU A 162 0.24 -12.14 11.93
CA LEU A 162 -1.01 -11.59 11.42
C LEU A 162 -0.84 -10.11 11.04
N ILE A 163 -1.19 -9.78 9.80
CA ILE A 163 -1.30 -8.41 9.30
C ILE A 163 -2.68 -8.22 8.68
N GLU A 164 -3.36 -7.15 9.06
CA GLU A 164 -4.64 -6.72 8.52
C GLU A 164 -4.46 -5.46 7.69
N THR A 165 -5.07 -5.39 6.52
CA THR A 165 -4.91 -4.21 5.65
C THR A 165 -6.21 -3.76 5.03
N GLU A 166 -6.29 -2.47 4.73
CA GLU A 166 -7.35 -1.85 3.94
C GLU A 166 -6.74 -0.85 2.95
N ALA A 167 -7.12 -0.93 1.68
CA ALA A 167 -6.72 0.04 0.67
C ALA A 167 -7.94 0.69 0.03
N PHE A 168 -7.97 2.02 -0.02
CA PHE A 168 -9.01 2.80 -0.71
C PHE A 168 -8.61 2.94 -2.18
N TRP A 169 -9.39 2.34 -3.08
CA TRP A 169 -9.16 2.30 -4.51
C TRP A 169 -10.19 3.12 -5.27
N ILE A 170 -9.74 3.89 -6.26
CA ILE A 170 -10.59 4.67 -7.15
C ILE A 170 -10.55 4.03 -8.54
N ASN A 171 -11.72 3.70 -9.08
CA ASN A 171 -11.84 3.31 -10.48
C ASN A 171 -11.68 4.54 -11.36
N VAL A 172 -10.87 4.46 -12.40
CA VAL A 172 -10.63 5.59 -13.30
C VAL A 172 -10.77 5.16 -14.77
N ASN A 173 -10.95 6.14 -15.66
CA ASN A 173 -10.88 5.88 -17.10
C ASN A 173 -9.44 5.97 -17.61
N ASN A 174 -9.25 5.83 -18.92
CA ASN A 174 -7.95 5.96 -19.59
C ASN A 174 -7.33 7.38 -19.53
N GLN A 175 -8.07 8.38 -19.08
CA GLN A 175 -7.61 9.74 -18.79
C GLN A 175 -7.34 9.93 -17.29
N GLY A 176 -7.57 8.89 -16.48
CA GLY A 176 -7.41 8.88 -15.04
C GLY A 176 -8.51 9.63 -14.26
N MET A 177 -9.63 9.95 -14.90
CA MET A 177 -10.76 10.56 -14.22
C MET A 177 -11.59 9.50 -13.48
N PRO A 178 -12.03 9.76 -12.22
CA PRO A 178 -12.89 8.85 -11.47
C PRO A 178 -14.13 8.45 -12.28
N SER A 179 -14.30 7.14 -12.46
CA SER A 179 -15.29 6.55 -13.36
C SER A 179 -16.18 5.57 -12.62
N ARG A 180 -17.43 5.45 -13.09
CA ARG A 180 -18.38 4.51 -12.50
C ARG A 180 -17.84 3.09 -12.68
N ILE A 181 -17.86 2.28 -11.62
CA ILE A 181 -17.61 0.84 -11.68
C ILE A 181 -18.71 0.21 -12.54
N THR A 182 -18.34 -0.69 -13.46
CA THR A 182 -19.33 -1.43 -14.28
C THR A 182 -20.33 -2.20 -13.42
N ASP A 183 -21.51 -2.48 -13.97
CA ASP A 183 -22.58 -3.14 -13.19
C ASP A 183 -22.14 -4.56 -12.77
N GLU A 184 -21.42 -5.27 -13.64
CA GLU A 184 -20.91 -6.61 -13.39
C GLU A 184 -19.84 -6.64 -12.28
N MET A 185 -18.86 -5.72 -12.33
CA MET A 185 -17.84 -5.59 -11.29
C MET A 185 -18.48 -5.13 -9.96
N PHE A 186 -19.45 -4.23 -10.03
CA PHE A 186 -20.16 -3.74 -8.84
C PHE A 186 -20.94 -4.87 -8.16
N GLU A 187 -21.64 -5.72 -8.92
CA GLU A 187 -22.37 -6.87 -8.42
C GLU A 187 -21.41 -7.85 -7.71
N MET A 188 -20.31 -8.23 -8.36
CA MET A 188 -19.30 -9.12 -7.80
C MET A 188 -18.70 -8.58 -6.49
N LEU A 189 -18.31 -7.30 -6.46
CA LEU A 189 -17.76 -6.68 -5.25
C LEU A 189 -18.79 -6.55 -4.14
N SER A 190 -20.07 -6.36 -4.48
CA SER A 190 -21.18 -6.25 -3.54
C SER A 190 -21.50 -7.57 -2.83
N GLU A 191 -21.21 -8.73 -3.44
CA GLU A 191 -21.39 -10.03 -2.77
C GLU A 191 -20.51 -10.19 -1.52
N MET A 192 -19.40 -9.43 -1.43
CA MET A 192 -18.41 -9.58 -0.36
C MET A 192 -18.65 -8.68 0.86
N THR A 193 -19.55 -7.69 0.77
CA THR A 193 -19.77 -6.69 1.83
C THR A 193 -21.20 -6.14 1.83
N ASP A 194 -21.64 -5.68 3.00
CA ASP A 194 -22.93 -4.98 3.18
C ASP A 194 -22.78 -3.44 3.22
N GLU A 195 -21.55 -2.92 3.12
CA GLU A 195 -21.27 -1.48 3.17
C GLU A 195 -21.14 -0.88 1.76
N HIS A 196 -22.22 -0.26 1.28
CA HIS A 196 -22.32 0.35 -0.06
C HIS A 196 -22.28 1.89 -0.07
N ARG A 197 -21.95 2.52 1.06
CA ARG A 197 -21.89 3.98 1.25
C ARG A 197 -20.49 4.43 1.65
N LEU A 198 -19.46 3.75 1.13
CA LEU A 198 -18.07 4.12 1.34
C LEU A 198 -17.82 5.59 0.95
N ARG A 199 -17.12 6.33 1.81
CA ARG A 199 -16.69 7.71 1.56
C ARG A 199 -15.20 7.85 1.90
N TRP A 200 -14.54 8.74 1.18
CA TRP A 200 -13.20 9.19 1.55
C TRP A 200 -13.23 9.88 2.91
N LYS A 201 -12.25 9.56 3.75
CA LYS A 201 -11.98 10.23 5.02
C LYS A 201 -10.48 10.21 5.22
N SER A 202 -9.82 11.37 5.26
CA SER A 202 -8.39 11.40 5.52
C SER A 202 -8.08 10.94 6.96
N MET A 203 -6.94 10.26 7.14
CA MET A 203 -6.44 9.74 8.41
C MET A 203 -5.15 10.42 8.86
N ASN A 204 -4.55 11.24 8.00
CA ASN A 204 -3.32 12.00 8.27
C ASN A 204 -3.59 13.49 8.05
N PRO A 205 -2.90 14.41 8.76
CA PRO A 205 -2.97 15.82 8.41
C PRO A 205 -2.44 16.04 6.98
N ASP A 206 -3.19 16.74 6.14
CA ASP A 206 -2.86 16.96 4.72
C ASP A 206 -1.78 18.04 4.52
N LYS A 207 -1.70 19.00 5.45
CA LYS A 207 -0.73 20.09 5.46
C LYS A 207 0.45 19.76 6.38
N ALA A 208 1.66 19.88 5.83
CA ALA A 208 2.88 19.78 6.61
C ALA A 208 3.01 21.02 7.52
N PRO A 209 3.48 20.86 8.77
CA PRO A 209 3.72 21.98 9.68
C PRO A 209 4.82 22.91 9.14
N ASP A 210 4.92 24.10 9.71
CA ASP A 210 6.03 25.02 9.42
C ASP A 210 7.34 24.38 9.86
N PRO A 211 8.40 24.37 9.03
CA PRO A 211 9.68 23.76 9.39
C PRO A 211 10.30 24.40 10.64
N SER A 212 10.02 25.67 10.94
CA SER A 212 10.48 26.34 12.16
C SER A 212 9.73 25.92 13.44
N SER A 213 8.59 25.22 13.29
CA SER A 213 7.76 24.76 14.41
C SER A 213 7.97 23.30 14.82
N ILE A 214 8.94 22.61 14.20
CA ILE A 214 9.21 21.19 14.41
C ILE A 214 10.68 20.97 14.78
N GLU A 215 10.96 19.88 15.48
CA GLU A 215 12.31 19.56 15.95
C GLU A 215 13.18 18.89 14.89
N LEU A 216 12.59 18.06 14.03
CA LEU A 216 13.31 17.31 13.00
C LEU A 216 13.47 18.16 11.74
N GLU A 217 14.73 18.45 11.37
CA GLU A 217 15.05 19.16 10.14
C GLU A 217 14.67 18.34 8.91
N ASP A 218 14.10 18.98 7.89
CA ASP A 218 13.74 18.38 6.60
C ASP A 218 14.89 17.53 6.01
N ARG A 219 14.56 16.33 5.53
CA ARG A 219 15.53 15.36 4.98
C ARG A 219 15.24 15.12 3.50
N GLU A 220 16.25 15.18 2.64
CA GLU A 220 16.09 14.69 1.26
C GLU A 220 16.13 13.16 1.26
N HIS A 221 15.16 12.51 0.60
CA HIS A 221 15.24 11.08 0.31
C HIS A 221 15.55 10.87 -1.17
N VAL A 222 16.56 10.06 -1.45
CA VAL A 222 17.12 9.91 -2.79
C VAL A 222 16.46 8.76 -3.51
N LEU A 223 15.66 9.09 -4.53
CA LEU A 223 15.00 8.11 -5.38
C LEU A 223 15.96 7.55 -6.45
N ARG A 224 15.84 6.24 -6.68
CA ARG A 224 16.56 5.47 -7.70
C ARG A 224 15.62 5.18 -8.87
N ILE A 225 16.20 4.86 -10.03
CA ILE A 225 15.39 4.52 -11.20
C ILE A 225 14.53 3.26 -11.01
N THR A 226 14.96 2.36 -10.11
CA THR A 226 14.27 1.12 -9.75
C THR A 226 13.01 1.34 -8.92
N ASP A 227 12.87 2.53 -8.34
CA ASP A 227 11.75 2.85 -7.46
C ASP A 227 10.50 3.21 -8.28
N PHE A 228 10.68 3.44 -9.59
CA PHE A 228 9.61 3.79 -10.50
C PHE A 228 9.04 2.55 -11.20
N ASP A 229 7.72 2.51 -11.29
CA ASP A 229 6.97 1.45 -11.96
C ASP A 229 7.01 1.59 -13.50
N PRO A 230 6.46 0.61 -14.26
CA PRO A 230 6.36 0.69 -15.72
C PRO A 230 5.59 1.90 -16.26
N PHE A 231 4.82 2.61 -15.43
CA PHE A 231 4.10 3.83 -15.77
C PHE A 231 4.90 5.10 -15.48
N LYS A 232 6.15 4.97 -15.02
CA LYS A 232 7.02 6.08 -14.64
C LYS A 232 6.47 6.89 -13.47
N HIS A 233 5.80 6.22 -12.55
CA HIS A 233 5.43 6.78 -11.25
C HIS A 233 6.22 6.07 -10.15
N LEU A 234 6.48 6.77 -9.05
CA LEU A 234 7.04 6.14 -7.86
C LEU A 234 6.11 5.00 -7.44
N ASN A 235 6.65 3.79 -7.38
CA ASN A 235 5.91 2.61 -7.00
C ASN A 235 5.38 2.78 -5.56
N ASN A 236 4.13 2.38 -5.32
CA ASN A 236 3.50 2.51 -3.99
C ASN A 236 4.34 1.88 -2.86
N ALA A 237 5.05 0.78 -3.12
CA ALA A 237 5.96 0.17 -2.15
C ALA A 237 7.18 1.06 -1.85
N ALA A 238 7.72 1.76 -2.86
CA ALA A 238 8.90 2.61 -2.70
C ALA A 238 8.63 3.86 -1.83
N TYR A 239 7.37 4.31 -1.72
CA TYR A 239 7.03 5.31 -0.69
C TYR A 239 7.31 4.77 0.72
N LEU A 240 7.01 3.50 0.99
CA LEU A 240 7.25 2.89 2.29
C LEU A 240 8.73 2.56 2.53
N GLU A 241 9.56 2.41 1.49
CA GLU A 241 11.02 2.31 1.66
C GLU A 241 11.58 3.58 2.30
N ALA A 242 11.11 4.76 1.88
CA ALA A 242 11.47 6.03 2.51
C ALA A 242 11.06 6.12 3.99
N ILE A 243 10.03 5.37 4.39
CA ILE A 243 9.54 5.29 5.76
C ILE A 243 10.36 4.29 6.57
N GLU A 244 10.73 3.15 6.01
CA GLU A 244 11.68 2.23 6.65
C GLU A 244 13.01 2.92 6.96
N ASP A 245 13.50 3.80 6.06
CA ASP A 245 14.68 4.63 6.32
C ASP A 245 14.51 5.61 7.50
N GLU A 246 13.28 6.04 7.84
CA GLU A 246 13.03 6.86 9.04
C GLU A 246 12.87 5.99 10.29
N LEU A 247 12.33 4.77 10.14
CA LEU A 247 12.06 3.87 11.25
C LEU A 247 13.33 3.29 11.89
N VAL A 248 14.47 3.33 11.20
CA VAL A 248 15.79 2.96 11.77
C VAL A 248 16.09 3.74 13.06
N ASP A 249 15.71 5.03 13.10
CA ASP A 249 15.92 5.88 14.28
C ASP A 249 14.75 5.82 15.28
N HIS A 250 13.71 5.04 14.98
CA HIS A 250 12.48 4.91 15.75
C HIS A 250 12.01 3.44 15.91
N PRO A 251 12.89 2.51 16.33
CA PRO A 251 12.56 1.08 16.40
C PRO A 251 11.39 0.80 17.36
N ASP A 252 11.22 1.64 18.39
CA ASP A 252 10.15 1.49 19.37
C ASP A 252 8.74 1.51 18.73
N LEU A 253 8.58 2.15 17.57
CA LEU A 253 7.31 2.19 16.84
C LEU A 253 6.96 0.86 16.15
N VAL A 254 7.93 -0.01 15.91
CA VAL A 254 7.77 -1.24 15.12
C VAL A 254 8.22 -2.51 15.83
N ASP A 255 8.76 -2.41 17.05
CA ASP A 255 9.11 -3.54 17.93
C ASP A 255 7.88 -4.36 18.37
N GLY A 256 6.69 -3.80 18.25
CA GLY A 256 5.43 -4.45 18.62
C GLY A 256 4.31 -4.22 17.61
N PRO A 257 3.05 -4.45 18.00
CA PRO A 257 1.89 -4.15 17.16
C PRO A 257 1.86 -2.67 16.75
N HIS A 258 1.66 -2.39 15.46
CA HIS A 258 1.68 -1.04 14.93
C HIS A 258 0.80 -0.88 13.70
N ARG A 259 0.39 0.36 13.42
CA ARG A 259 -0.37 0.76 12.24
C ARG A 259 0.44 1.73 11.40
N ALA A 260 0.63 1.40 10.12
CA ALA A 260 1.05 2.35 9.10
C ALA A 260 -0.15 2.82 8.28
N VAL A 261 -0.27 4.12 8.04
CA VAL A 261 -1.26 4.70 7.13
C VAL A 261 -0.57 5.62 6.15
N ILE A 262 -0.63 5.29 4.86
CA ILE A 262 -0.14 6.13 3.77
C ILE A 262 -1.31 6.63 2.93
N GLU A 263 -1.32 7.93 2.62
CA GLU A 263 -2.25 8.56 1.67
C GLU A 263 -1.47 9.15 0.48
N TYR A 264 -1.77 8.65 -0.71
CA TYR A 264 -1.11 9.07 -1.96
C TYR A 264 -1.86 10.25 -2.54
N LEU A 265 -1.31 11.46 -2.43
CA LEU A 265 -1.99 12.69 -2.82
C LEU A 265 -1.69 13.10 -4.27
N ARG A 266 -0.45 12.94 -4.71
CA ARG A 266 0.04 13.32 -6.04
C ARG A 266 1.07 12.29 -6.53
N PRO A 267 1.08 11.96 -7.84
CA PRO A 267 2.12 11.09 -8.38
C PRO A 267 3.48 11.77 -8.35
N ILE A 268 4.54 10.99 -8.11
CA ILE A 268 5.93 11.42 -8.20
C ILE A 268 6.54 10.74 -9.43
N VAL A 269 7.24 11.50 -10.26
CA VAL A 269 7.83 11.03 -11.54
C VAL A 269 9.37 11.06 -11.48
N PRO A 270 10.07 10.32 -12.35
CA PRO A 270 11.52 10.29 -12.38
C PRO A 270 12.16 11.68 -12.43
N GLY A 271 13.21 11.87 -11.65
CA GLY A 271 13.98 13.13 -11.57
C GLY A 271 13.41 14.16 -10.59
N VAL A 272 12.23 13.93 -10.02
CA VAL A 272 11.69 14.76 -8.93
C VAL A 272 12.43 14.44 -7.63
N ARG A 273 12.92 15.49 -6.95
CA ARG A 273 13.48 15.38 -5.60
C ARG A 273 12.35 15.33 -4.58
N ILE A 274 12.53 14.51 -3.55
CA ILE A 274 11.56 14.41 -2.45
C ILE A 274 12.20 14.86 -1.15
N THR A 275 11.46 15.70 -0.41
CA THR A 275 11.84 16.16 0.92
C THR A 275 10.86 15.58 1.93
N LEU A 276 11.38 14.91 2.96
CA LEU A 276 10.61 14.35 4.06
C LEU A 276 10.60 15.36 5.20
N ARG A 277 9.41 15.90 5.48
CA ARG A 277 9.14 16.63 6.71
C ARG A 277 8.59 15.66 7.75
N ARG A 278 9.14 15.66 8.96
CA ARG A 278 8.77 14.69 10.01
C ARG A 278 8.34 15.38 11.29
N VAL A 279 7.36 14.79 11.96
CA VAL A 279 7.03 15.09 13.36
C VAL A 279 7.04 13.78 14.12
N ARG A 280 7.89 13.70 15.13
CA ARG A 280 7.93 12.59 16.08
C ARG A 280 7.12 12.96 17.31
N GLU A 281 6.01 12.27 17.51
CA GLU A 281 5.25 12.24 18.78
C GLU A 281 5.72 11.02 19.59
N PRO A 282 5.37 10.82 20.87
CA PRO A 282 5.84 9.65 21.63
C PRO A 282 5.47 8.29 21.00
N GLU A 283 4.22 8.16 20.55
CA GLU A 283 3.66 6.87 20.08
C GLU A 283 3.43 6.85 18.55
N ARG A 284 3.93 7.87 17.85
CA ARG A 284 3.68 8.06 16.42
C ARG A 284 4.81 8.81 15.72
N LEU A 285 5.06 8.45 14.48
CA LEU A 285 5.81 9.24 13.49
C LEU A 285 4.84 9.72 12.41
N LEU A 286 4.85 11.02 12.12
CA LEU A 286 4.18 11.63 10.98
C LEU A 286 5.21 12.06 9.95
N VAL A 287 4.97 11.75 8.68
CA VAL A 287 5.85 12.11 7.56
C VAL A 287 5.03 12.73 6.43
N TRP A 288 5.46 13.89 5.95
CA TRP A 288 4.98 14.49 4.72
C TRP A 288 6.08 14.40 3.66
N MET A 289 5.78 13.72 2.55
CA MET A 289 6.67 13.67 1.40
C MET A 289 6.36 14.84 0.48
N GLN A 290 7.24 15.81 0.43
CA GLN A 290 7.08 17.05 -0.32
C GLN A 290 7.85 17.00 -1.63
N ILE A 291 7.25 17.55 -2.68
CA ILE A 291 7.85 17.75 -4.00
C ILE A 291 7.77 19.22 -4.41
N PRO A 292 8.60 19.71 -5.34
CA PRO A 292 8.45 21.04 -5.89
C PRO A 292 7.10 21.23 -6.58
N GLY A 293 6.37 22.28 -6.21
CA GLY A 293 5.15 22.72 -6.90
C GLY A 293 5.46 23.49 -8.19
N ASP A 294 4.42 23.82 -8.95
CA ASP A 294 4.53 24.53 -10.24
C ASP A 294 5.19 25.93 -10.07
N ASP A 295 5.06 26.56 -8.90
CA ASP A 295 5.64 27.85 -8.53
C ASP A 295 6.92 27.72 -7.67
N GLY A 296 7.45 26.50 -7.52
CA GLY A 296 8.60 26.18 -6.68
C GLY A 296 8.28 26.03 -5.20
N THR A 297 7.04 26.30 -4.75
CA THR A 297 6.65 26.06 -3.36
C THR A 297 6.48 24.56 -3.10
N PRO A 298 6.93 24.02 -1.95
CA PRO A 298 6.77 22.60 -1.66
C PRO A 298 5.30 22.20 -1.53
N VAL A 299 4.90 21.16 -2.26
CA VAL A 299 3.56 20.55 -2.17
C VAL A 299 3.65 19.12 -1.67
N VAL A 300 2.68 18.70 -0.86
CA VAL A 300 2.65 17.34 -0.28
C VAL A 300 2.22 16.33 -1.34
N ALA A 301 3.06 15.37 -1.68
CA ALA A 301 2.76 14.28 -2.59
C ALA A 301 2.20 13.05 -1.88
N ALA A 302 2.64 12.78 -0.65
CA ALA A 302 2.08 11.74 0.20
C ALA A 302 2.18 12.12 1.67
N THR A 303 1.28 11.57 2.48
CA THR A 303 1.36 11.64 3.95
C THR A 303 1.43 10.23 4.49
N VAL A 304 2.28 10.01 5.49
CA VAL A 304 2.41 8.74 6.18
C VAL A 304 2.31 8.96 7.68
N SER A 305 1.67 8.02 8.36
CA SER A 305 1.86 7.86 9.79
C SER A 305 2.19 6.44 10.15
N VAL A 306 3.08 6.26 11.14
CA VAL A 306 3.37 4.97 11.77
C VAL A 306 3.12 5.15 13.26
N SER A 307 2.19 4.39 13.83
CA SER A 307 1.76 4.53 15.22
C SER A 307 1.76 3.18 15.92
N LYS A 308 2.11 3.15 17.21
CA LYS A 308 1.92 1.94 18.04
C LYS A 308 0.43 1.60 18.14
N LEU A 309 0.12 0.31 18.12
CA LEU A 309 -1.22 -0.21 18.39
C LEU A 309 -1.24 -0.70 19.85
N ASN A 310 -1.76 0.14 20.74
CA ASN A 310 -2.03 -0.27 22.12
C ASN A 310 -3.28 -1.16 22.11
N ARG A 311 -3.11 -2.47 22.24
CA ARG A 311 -4.19 -3.43 22.44
C ARG A 311 -4.06 -4.09 23.80
#